data_AF-A0A150TUK5-F1
#
_entry.id   AF-A0A150TUK5-F1
#
_cell.length_a   1.000
_cell.length_b   1.000
_cell.length_c   1.000
_cell.angle_alpha   90.00
_cell.angle_beta   90.00
_cell.angle_gamma   90.00
#
_symmetry.space_group_name_H-M   'P 1'
#
loop_
_entity.id
_entity.type
_entity.pdbx_description
1 polymer ?
#
loop_
_entity_poly.entity_id
_entity_poly.type
_entity_poly.pdbx_seq_one_letter_code
_entity_poly.pdbx_strand_id
1 'polypeptide(L)'
;MTRRLRTRGVTLVEVLISVTVIALISGSVILGMGAVTSARLKRSAALLAGAVRVAYAHANAKSKPMRLVFDFEERMIVLEESTGELLVERNDRTGGAAAATEAEKAAVAEAEAILKGPRAPRPSFQPAKAFGFDPSSEKPGKELSSGVRFLQVETGHQDEAATEGRAYLYFWPGGQTERAAIQLSLGGEETEDSVMTVLVSPLTGKTEIRRGKVSMPRPRDDSEESEREDTGF
;
A
#
# COMPACT_ATOMS: atom_id res chain seq x y z
N MET A 1 2.09 19.97 71.17
CA MET A 1 2.32 18.50 71.15
C MET A 1 2.64 18.10 69.72
N THR A 2 3.91 18.13 69.33
CA THR A 2 4.36 18.02 67.93
C THR A 2 4.71 16.56 67.62
N ARG A 3 3.86 15.89 66.82
CA ARG A 3 4.05 14.51 66.39
C ARG A 3 5.21 14.45 65.40
N ARG A 4 6.40 14.01 65.84
CA ARG A 4 7.52 13.71 64.93
C ARG A 4 7.08 12.59 63.98
N LEU A 5 6.86 12.93 62.72
CA LEU A 5 6.71 11.96 61.64
C LEU A 5 8.07 11.27 61.49
N ARG A 6 8.10 9.98 61.81
CA ARG A 6 9.28 9.13 61.71
C ARG A 6 9.54 8.90 60.23
N THR A 7 10.49 9.62 59.65
CA THR A 7 10.96 9.40 58.28
C THR A 7 11.54 7.98 58.22
N ARG A 8 10.85 7.07 57.52
CA ARG A 8 11.38 5.73 57.26
C ARG A 8 12.45 5.88 56.19
N GLY A 9 13.69 5.52 56.52
CA GLY A 9 14.78 5.44 55.55
C GLY A 9 14.54 4.28 54.60
N VAL A 10 14.75 4.51 53.31
CA VAL A 10 14.63 3.49 52.27
C VAL A 10 15.81 2.54 52.39
N THR A 11 15.58 1.23 52.34
CA THR A 11 16.69 0.28 52.42
C THR A 11 17.40 0.17 51.07
N LEU A 12 18.71 -0.09 51.09
CA LEU A 12 19.50 -0.27 49.87
C LEU A 12 18.97 -1.45 49.03
N VAL A 13 18.44 -2.48 49.70
CA VAL A 13 17.77 -3.62 49.06
C VAL A 13 16.47 -3.21 48.35
N GLU A 14 15.65 -2.36 48.97
CA GLU A 14 14.40 -1.86 48.39
C GLU A 14 14.63 -1.00 47.15
N VAL A 15 15.66 -0.15 47.17
CA VAL A 15 16.06 0.64 46.00
C VAL A 15 16.53 -0.27 44.87
N LEU A 16 17.35 -1.28 45.18
CA LEU A 16 17.87 -2.22 44.18
C LEU A 16 16.76 -3.07 43.54
N ILE A 17 15.81 -3.56 44.34
CA ILE A 17 14.63 -4.28 43.84
C ILE A 17 13.78 -3.35 42.96
N SER A 18 13.54 -2.11 43.40
CA SER A 18 12.72 -1.16 42.64
C SER A 18 13.31 -0.84 41.27
N VAL A 19 14.62 -0.55 41.21
CA VAL A 19 15.32 -0.27 39.95
C VAL A 19 15.30 -1.51 39.03
N THR A 20 15.48 -2.70 39.59
CA THR A 20 15.42 -3.96 38.81
C THR A 20 14.03 -4.18 38.21
N VAL A 21 12.97 -3.99 38.99
CA VAL A 21 11.59 -4.12 38.51
C VAL A 21 11.27 -3.08 37.44
N ILE A 22 11.66 -1.82 37.64
CA ILE A 22 11.47 -0.76 36.65
C ILE A 22 12.24 -1.08 35.36
N ALA A 23 13.48 -1.57 35.44
CA ALA A 23 14.27 -1.95 34.28
C ALA A 23 13.62 -3.11 33.51
N LEU A 24 13.10 -4.14 34.20
CA LEU A 24 12.43 -5.28 33.58
C LEU A 24 11.11 -4.88 32.91
N ILE A 25 10.30 -4.06 33.58
CA ILE A 25 9.04 -3.55 33.02
C ILE A 25 9.33 -2.66 31.79
N SER A 26 10.28 -1.73 31.92
CA SER A 26 10.64 -0.80 30.84
C SER A 26 11.23 -1.55 29.63
N GLY A 27 12.10 -2.54 29.86
CA GLY A 27 12.66 -3.38 28.80
C GLY A 27 11.59 -4.20 28.06
N SER A 28 10.58 -4.69 28.78
CA SER A 28 9.48 -5.46 28.20
C SER A 28 8.57 -4.61 27.30
N VAL A 29 8.35 -3.34 27.65
CA VAL A 29 7.56 -2.39 26.84
C VAL A 29 8.23 -2.11 25.49
N ILE A 30 9.55 -1.88 25.49
CA ILE A 30 10.32 -1.60 24.26
C ILE A 30 10.27 -2.78 23.28
N LEU A 31 10.50 -4.00 23.78
CA LEU A 31 10.44 -5.21 22.95
C LEU A 31 9.01 -5.50 22.44
N GLY A 32 7.99 -5.25 23.27
CA GLY A 32 6.58 -5.43 22.91
C GLY A 32 6.12 -4.49 21.78
N MET A 33 6.57 -3.24 21.78
CA MET A 33 6.23 -2.27 20.72
C MET A 33 6.80 -2.66 19.35
N GLY A 34 8.03 -3.16 19.28
CA GLY A 34 8.64 -3.62 18.02
C GLY A 34 7.90 -4.82 17.38
N ALA A 35 7.50 -5.80 18.20
CA ALA A 35 6.77 -6.98 17.73
C ALA A 35 5.38 -6.63 17.15
N VAL A 36 4.61 -5.78 17.86
CA VAL A 36 3.30 -5.30 17.40
C VAL A 36 3.43 -4.49 16.10
N THR A 37 4.50 -3.71 15.98
CA THR A 37 4.82 -2.91 14.80
C THR A 37 4.98 -3.80 13.57
N SER A 38 5.84 -4.82 13.65
CA SER A 38 6.06 -5.76 12.54
C SER A 38 4.79 -6.52 12.14
N ALA A 39 3.90 -6.85 13.08
CA ALA A 39 2.69 -7.61 12.81
C ALA A 39 1.64 -6.82 12.02
N ARG A 40 1.45 -5.53 12.34
CA ARG A 40 0.51 -4.65 11.63
C ARG A 40 0.96 -4.38 10.19
N LEU A 41 2.27 -4.18 10.02
CA LEU A 41 2.86 -3.96 8.70
C LEU A 41 2.71 -5.22 7.82
N LYS A 42 3.06 -6.40 8.35
CA LYS A 42 2.84 -7.70 7.67
C LYS A 42 1.38 -7.96 7.34
N ARG A 43 0.45 -7.66 8.27
CA ARG A 43 -0.99 -7.81 8.01
C ARG A 43 -1.45 -6.92 6.85
N SER A 44 -0.99 -5.68 6.81
CA SER A 44 -1.35 -4.72 5.76
C SER A 44 -0.74 -5.12 4.41
N ALA A 45 0.51 -5.59 4.39
CA ALA A 45 1.15 -6.15 3.20
C ALA A 45 0.41 -7.40 2.68
N ALA A 46 0.00 -8.32 3.57
CA ALA A 46 -0.79 -9.49 3.19
C ALA A 46 -2.20 -9.12 2.68
N LEU A 47 -2.83 -8.11 3.28
CA LEU A 47 -4.11 -7.57 2.82
C LEU A 47 -3.97 -6.98 1.40
N LEU A 48 -2.89 -6.24 1.15
CA LEU A 48 -2.58 -5.70 -0.17
C LEU A 48 -2.31 -6.81 -1.20
N ALA A 49 -1.50 -7.82 -0.87
CA ALA A 49 -1.31 -9.00 -1.72
C ALA A 49 -2.62 -9.70 -2.06
N GLY A 50 -3.51 -9.85 -1.06
CA GLY A 50 -4.86 -10.39 -1.27
C GLY A 50 -5.72 -9.50 -2.18
N ALA A 51 -5.63 -8.17 -2.04
CA ALA A 51 -6.34 -7.24 -2.91
C ALA A 51 -5.89 -7.36 -4.38
N VAL A 52 -4.58 -7.46 -4.64
CA VAL A 52 -4.02 -7.69 -5.98
C VAL A 52 -4.59 -8.98 -6.57
N ARG A 53 -4.58 -10.08 -5.81
CA ARG A 53 -5.14 -11.36 -6.27
C ARG A 53 -6.63 -11.29 -6.56
N VAL A 54 -7.40 -10.58 -5.73
CA VAL A 54 -8.84 -10.38 -5.95
C VAL A 54 -9.08 -9.56 -7.21
N ALA A 55 -8.35 -8.45 -7.40
CA ALA A 55 -8.47 -7.60 -8.59
C ALA A 55 -8.15 -8.37 -9.87
N TYR A 56 -7.03 -9.10 -9.87
CA TYR A 56 -6.60 -9.94 -10.99
C TYR A 56 -7.63 -11.03 -11.33
N ALA A 57 -8.16 -11.73 -10.32
CA ALA A 57 -9.19 -12.74 -10.53
C ALA A 57 -10.50 -12.13 -11.03
N HIS A 58 -10.90 -10.97 -10.51
CA HIS A 58 -12.13 -10.27 -10.91
C HIS A 58 -12.05 -9.70 -12.33
N ALA A 59 -10.90 -9.15 -12.75
CA ALA A 59 -10.70 -8.66 -14.11
C ALA A 59 -10.94 -9.79 -15.14
N ASN A 60 -10.43 -10.98 -14.85
CA ASN A 60 -10.65 -12.17 -15.65
C ASN A 60 -12.09 -12.69 -15.59
N ALA A 61 -12.69 -12.73 -14.40
CA ALA A 61 -14.05 -13.25 -14.22
C ALA A 61 -15.14 -12.36 -14.82
N LYS A 62 -14.92 -11.04 -14.86
CA LYS A 62 -15.88 -10.05 -15.37
C LYS A 62 -15.60 -9.62 -16.81
N SER A 63 -14.46 -10.01 -17.37
CA SER A 63 -13.99 -9.57 -18.69
C SER A 63 -14.01 -8.04 -18.85
N LYS A 64 -13.68 -7.32 -17.78
CA LYS A 64 -13.56 -5.86 -17.76
C LYS A 64 -12.23 -5.46 -17.13
N PRO A 65 -11.59 -4.37 -17.60
CA PRO A 65 -10.48 -3.78 -16.88
C PRO A 65 -10.90 -3.43 -15.45
N MET A 66 -10.02 -3.74 -14.50
CA MET A 66 -10.17 -3.40 -13.09
C MET A 66 -8.98 -2.53 -12.68
N ARG A 67 -9.14 -1.75 -11.61
CA ARG A 67 -8.01 -1.09 -10.97
C ARG A 67 -8.08 -1.19 -9.46
N LEU A 68 -6.92 -1.26 -8.83
CA LEU A 68 -6.80 -0.93 -7.41
C LEU A 68 -6.46 0.55 -7.27
N VAL A 69 -7.19 1.22 -6.39
CA VAL A 69 -6.93 2.59 -5.96
C VAL A 69 -6.24 2.52 -4.61
N PHE A 70 -5.07 3.13 -4.50
CA PHE A 70 -4.36 3.34 -3.25
C PHE A 70 -4.57 4.79 -2.83
N ASP A 71 -5.43 5.00 -1.83
CA ASP A 71 -5.73 6.33 -1.29
C ASP A 71 -4.80 6.59 -0.09
N PHE A 72 -3.88 7.54 -0.25
CA PHE A 72 -2.80 7.81 0.72
C PHE A 72 -3.35 8.44 2.00
N GLU A 73 -4.36 9.30 1.85
CA GLU A 73 -5.01 10.03 2.92
C GLU A 73 -5.91 9.11 3.76
N GLU A 74 -6.80 8.37 3.10
CA GLU A 74 -7.73 7.45 3.77
C GLU A 74 -7.06 6.14 4.19
N ARG A 75 -5.82 5.88 3.73
CA ARG A 75 -5.06 4.63 3.94
C ARG A 75 -5.90 3.41 3.56
N MET A 76 -6.53 3.49 2.40
CA MET A 76 -7.51 2.52 1.93
C MET A 76 -7.14 2.00 0.55
N ILE A 77 -7.41 0.73 0.33
CA ILE A 77 -7.35 0.08 -0.98
C ILE A 77 -8.77 -0.11 -1.47
N VAL A 78 -9.11 0.47 -2.63
CA VAL A 78 -10.44 0.30 -3.26
C VAL A 78 -10.27 -0.49 -4.56
N LEU A 79 -11.19 -1.41 -4.82
CA LEU A 79 -11.29 -2.09 -6.12
C LEU A 79 -12.34 -1.38 -6.95
N GLU A 80 -11.99 -1.01 -8.17
CA GLU A 80 -12.92 -0.39 -9.11
C GLU A 80 -12.95 -1.14 -10.44
N GLU A 81 -14.12 -1.19 -11.06
CA GLU A 81 -14.33 -1.74 -12.39
C GLU A 81 -14.50 -0.63 -13.42
N SER A 82 -13.95 -0.86 -14.61
CA SER A 82 -14.07 0.07 -15.73
C SER A 82 -15.46 0.03 -16.36
N THR A 83 -15.93 1.19 -16.83
CA THR A 83 -17.13 1.30 -17.68
C THR A 83 -16.87 0.98 -19.15
N GLY A 84 -15.60 0.82 -19.55
CA GLY A 84 -15.20 0.54 -20.92
C GLY A 84 -13.82 -0.12 -21.03
N GLU A 85 -13.28 -0.18 -22.25
CA GLU A 85 -11.90 -0.61 -22.46
C GLU A 85 -10.93 0.49 -21.99
N LEU A 86 -9.80 0.07 -21.41
CA LEU A 86 -8.74 0.97 -20.98
C LEU A 86 -7.47 0.67 -21.77
N LEU A 87 -6.99 1.68 -22.49
CA LEU A 87 -5.62 1.76 -22.95
C LEU A 87 -4.82 2.56 -21.91
N VAL A 88 -3.77 1.97 -21.37
CA VAL A 88 -2.92 2.68 -20.41
C VAL A 88 -2.01 3.66 -21.13
N GLU A 89 -2.05 4.91 -20.69
CA GLU A 89 -1.20 6.00 -21.18
C GLU A 89 0.01 6.19 -20.24
N ARG A 90 1.21 6.18 -20.80
CA ARG A 90 2.45 6.37 -20.05
C ARG A 90 2.57 7.82 -19.56
N ASN A 91 2.96 7.97 -18.31
CA ASN A 91 3.09 9.23 -17.58
C ASN A 91 1.80 10.06 -17.52
N ASP A 92 0.65 9.42 -17.71
CA ASP A 92 -0.65 9.99 -17.36
C ASP A 92 -0.95 9.70 -15.88
N ARG A 93 -1.32 10.73 -15.11
CA ARG A 93 -1.57 10.62 -13.66
C ARG A 93 -2.62 9.56 -13.29
N THR A 94 -3.55 9.31 -14.20
CA THR A 94 -4.63 8.33 -14.05
C THR A 94 -4.46 7.14 -15.00
N GLY A 95 -3.31 6.98 -15.65
CA GLY A 95 -3.05 5.93 -16.63
C GLY A 95 -4.07 5.84 -17.77
N GLY A 96 -4.63 6.97 -18.21
CA GLY A 96 -5.61 7.01 -19.31
C GLY A 96 -7.08 6.86 -18.90
N ALA A 97 -7.37 6.72 -17.60
CA ALA A 97 -8.74 6.70 -17.08
C ALA A 97 -9.34 8.11 -16.96
N ALA A 98 -10.67 8.20 -16.82
CA ALA A 98 -11.30 9.46 -16.45
C ALA A 98 -10.88 9.86 -15.03
N ALA A 99 -10.63 11.17 -14.83
CA ALA A 99 -10.26 11.72 -13.53
C ALA A 99 -11.38 11.55 -12.50
N ALA A 100 -11.04 11.04 -11.32
CA ALA A 100 -11.95 10.82 -10.20
C ALA A 100 -11.89 11.95 -9.17
N THR A 101 -10.74 12.62 -9.01
CA THR A 101 -10.55 13.73 -8.06
C THR A 101 -10.43 15.09 -8.78
N GLU A 102 -10.68 16.19 -8.06
CA GLU A 102 -10.50 17.54 -8.62
C GLU A 102 -9.03 17.82 -9.00
N ALA A 103 -8.08 17.30 -8.23
CA ALA A 103 -6.66 17.40 -8.56
C ALA A 103 -6.33 16.66 -9.87
N GLU A 104 -6.87 15.47 -10.08
CA GLU A 104 -6.72 14.74 -11.35
C GLU A 104 -7.39 15.46 -12.51
N LYS A 105 -8.58 16.04 -12.31
CA LYS A 105 -9.26 16.82 -13.36
C LYS A 105 -8.42 18.00 -13.82
N ALA A 106 -7.82 18.73 -12.87
CA ALA A 106 -6.92 19.84 -13.17
C ALA A 106 -5.67 19.36 -13.92
N ALA A 107 -5.02 18.29 -13.45
CA ALA A 107 -3.83 17.72 -14.09
C ALA A 107 -4.11 17.22 -15.51
N VAL A 108 -5.24 16.53 -15.71
CA VAL A 108 -5.67 16.08 -17.04
C VAL A 108 -5.92 17.30 -17.92
N ALA A 109 -6.72 18.27 -17.49
CA ALA A 109 -7.03 19.47 -18.28
C ALA A 109 -5.77 20.27 -18.70
N GLU A 110 -4.77 20.36 -17.81
CA GLU A 110 -3.48 20.98 -18.14
C GLU A 110 -2.73 20.18 -19.22
N ALA A 111 -2.63 18.85 -19.06
CA ALA A 111 -2.03 17.99 -20.08
C ALA A 111 -2.81 18.05 -21.42
N GLU A 112 -4.13 18.23 -21.35
CA GLU A 112 -4.99 18.41 -22.51
C GLU A 112 -4.74 19.71 -23.25
N ALA A 113 -4.44 20.79 -22.53
CA ALA A 113 -4.10 22.07 -23.14
C ALA A 113 -2.76 22.03 -23.88
N ILE A 114 -1.81 21.20 -23.44
CA ILE A 114 -0.46 21.09 -24.01
C ILE A 114 -0.44 20.20 -25.26
N LEU A 115 -1.03 18.99 -25.19
CA LEU A 115 -1.03 18.04 -26.30
C LEU A 115 -2.26 18.20 -27.20
N LYS A 116 -2.01 18.45 -28.49
CA LYS A 116 -3.06 18.53 -29.52
C LYS A 116 -3.22 17.20 -30.26
N GLY A 117 -4.46 16.72 -30.42
CA GLY A 117 -4.77 15.57 -31.27
C GLY A 117 -6.00 14.78 -30.81
N PRO A 118 -6.45 13.80 -31.60
CA PRO A 118 -7.47 12.84 -31.18
C PRO A 118 -6.98 12.03 -29.97
N ARG A 119 -7.80 11.93 -28.93
CA ARG A 119 -7.51 11.09 -27.76
C ARG A 119 -8.34 9.82 -27.77
N ALA A 120 -7.76 8.75 -27.23
CA ALA A 120 -8.54 7.59 -26.86
C ALA A 120 -9.61 8.01 -25.82
N PRO A 121 -10.82 7.44 -25.90
CA PRO A 121 -11.83 7.69 -24.89
C PRO A 121 -11.32 7.20 -23.52
N ARG A 122 -11.39 8.07 -22.51
CA ARG A 122 -10.96 7.77 -21.15
C ARG A 122 -12.11 7.12 -20.38
N PRO A 123 -12.08 5.80 -20.09
CA PRO A 123 -13.19 5.16 -19.40
C PRO A 123 -13.27 5.62 -17.95
N SER A 124 -14.48 5.71 -17.41
CA SER A 124 -14.68 5.93 -15.97
C SER A 124 -14.55 4.61 -15.21
N PHE A 125 -14.26 4.72 -13.91
CA PHE A 125 -14.16 3.59 -12.99
C PHE A 125 -15.13 3.76 -11.84
N GLN A 126 -15.70 2.65 -11.37
CA GLN A 126 -16.68 2.66 -10.29
C GLN A 126 -16.34 1.56 -9.27
N PRO A 127 -16.59 1.76 -7.97
CA PRO A 127 -16.36 0.74 -6.95
C PRO A 127 -17.01 -0.60 -7.30
N ALA A 128 -16.22 -1.67 -7.25
CA ALA A 128 -16.63 -3.01 -7.61
C ALA A 128 -16.95 -3.86 -6.37
N LYS A 129 -17.97 -4.71 -6.48
CA LYS A 129 -18.29 -5.69 -5.43
C LYS A 129 -17.43 -6.94 -5.58
N ALA A 130 -16.64 -7.23 -4.56
CA ALA A 130 -15.73 -8.38 -4.51
C ALA A 130 -15.47 -8.84 -3.06
N PHE A 131 -14.64 -9.87 -2.88
CA PHE A 131 -14.33 -10.37 -1.53
C PHE A 131 -13.65 -9.29 -0.66
N GLY A 132 -14.41 -8.79 0.32
CA GLY A 132 -13.99 -7.69 1.19
C GLY A 132 -13.85 -6.34 0.49
N PHE A 133 -14.59 -6.15 -0.61
CA PHE A 133 -14.85 -4.86 -1.25
C PHE A 133 -16.36 -4.74 -1.44
N ASP A 134 -16.97 -3.75 -0.79
CA ASP A 134 -18.42 -3.57 -0.81
C ASP A 134 -18.77 -2.13 -1.21
N PRO A 135 -19.22 -1.88 -2.44
CA PRO A 135 -19.54 -0.53 -2.90
C PRO A 135 -20.70 0.12 -2.13
N SER A 136 -21.49 -0.66 -1.38
CA SER A 136 -22.58 -0.14 -0.55
C SER A 136 -22.17 0.24 0.88
N SER A 137 -20.94 -0.09 1.27
CA SER A 137 -20.36 0.28 2.57
C SER A 137 -19.91 1.73 2.58
N GLU A 138 -19.99 2.38 3.75
CA GLU A 138 -19.40 3.70 4.00
C GLU A 138 -17.88 3.71 3.69
N LYS A 139 -17.22 2.58 3.95
CA LYS A 139 -15.84 2.30 3.55
C LYS A 139 -15.86 1.20 2.49
N PRO A 140 -15.87 1.53 1.19
CA PRO A 140 -16.04 0.55 0.14
C PRO A 140 -14.80 -0.33 -0.10
N GLY A 141 -13.65 0.11 0.40
CA GLY A 141 -12.37 -0.58 0.30
C GLY A 141 -11.91 -1.27 1.59
N LYS A 142 -10.68 -1.75 1.54
CA LYS A 142 -9.96 -2.36 2.67
C LYS A 142 -9.01 -1.34 3.28
N GLU A 143 -9.20 -0.98 4.54
CA GLU A 143 -8.33 -0.07 5.27
C GLU A 143 -7.04 -0.79 5.73
N LEU A 144 -5.91 -0.08 5.69
CA LEU A 144 -4.65 -0.56 6.25
C LEU A 144 -4.76 -0.66 7.79
N SER A 145 -3.87 -1.44 8.39
CA SER A 145 -3.84 -1.55 9.86
C SER A 145 -3.50 -0.20 10.50
N SER A 146 -4.04 0.06 11.69
CA SER A 146 -3.79 1.32 12.40
C SER A 146 -2.30 1.68 12.50
N GLY A 147 -1.98 2.89 12.05
CA GLY A 147 -0.62 3.46 12.01
C GLY A 147 0.16 3.13 10.74
N VAL A 148 -0.30 2.19 9.92
CA VAL A 148 0.33 1.85 8.64
C VAL A 148 -0.18 2.81 7.57
N ARG A 149 0.73 3.33 6.74
CA ARG A 149 0.43 4.23 5.63
C ARG A 149 1.14 3.78 4.35
N PHE A 150 0.65 4.22 3.20
CA PHE A 150 1.42 4.15 1.97
C PHE A 150 2.58 5.12 2.07
N LEU A 151 3.78 4.65 1.71
CA LEU A 151 4.97 5.49 1.60
C LEU A 151 5.13 5.97 0.16
N GLN A 152 5.11 5.03 -0.78
CA GLN A 152 5.08 5.32 -2.21
C GLN A 152 4.51 4.15 -2.99
N VAL A 153 4.02 4.43 -4.19
CA VAL A 153 3.54 3.45 -5.17
C VAL A 153 4.25 3.70 -6.50
N GLU A 154 4.99 2.70 -6.97
CA GLU A 154 5.60 2.66 -8.30
C GLU A 154 4.78 1.72 -9.18
N THR A 155 4.43 2.16 -10.40
CA THR A 155 3.62 1.41 -11.36
C THR A 155 4.23 1.51 -12.75
N GLY A 156 4.00 0.50 -13.60
CA GLY A 156 4.56 0.43 -14.95
C GLY A 156 4.26 1.64 -15.84
N HIS A 157 3.11 2.30 -15.68
CA HIS A 157 2.76 3.48 -16.46
C HIS A 157 3.38 4.80 -15.97
N GLN A 158 3.99 4.87 -14.78
CA GLN A 158 4.55 6.12 -14.25
C GLN A 158 6.07 6.03 -14.12
N ASP A 159 6.77 7.06 -14.59
CA ASP A 159 8.22 7.15 -14.43
C ASP A 159 8.63 7.49 -12.98
N GLU A 160 7.79 8.29 -12.31
CA GLU A 160 7.97 8.72 -10.92
C GLU A 160 6.99 7.99 -9.99
N ALA A 161 7.41 7.77 -8.74
CA ALA A 161 6.57 7.12 -7.74
C ALA A 161 5.51 8.10 -7.22
N ALA A 162 4.27 7.64 -7.09
CA ALA A 162 3.23 8.38 -6.40
C ALA A 162 3.48 8.34 -4.88
N THR A 163 3.44 9.50 -4.23
CA THR A 163 3.70 9.66 -2.78
C THR A 163 2.55 10.32 -2.02
N GLU A 164 1.53 10.79 -2.73
CA GLU A 164 0.36 11.49 -2.18
C GLU A 164 -0.88 11.31 -3.08
N GLY A 165 -2.05 11.65 -2.55
CA GLY A 165 -3.33 11.51 -3.23
C GLY A 165 -3.65 10.05 -3.53
N ARG A 166 -3.95 9.77 -4.80
CA ARG A 166 -4.29 8.41 -5.26
C ARG A 166 -3.23 7.85 -6.18
N ALA A 167 -2.97 6.56 -6.09
CA ALA A 167 -2.22 5.80 -7.10
C ALA A 167 -3.08 4.66 -7.64
N TYR A 168 -2.84 4.26 -8.88
CA TYR A 168 -3.65 3.27 -9.58
C TYR A 168 -2.81 2.11 -10.08
N LEU A 169 -3.27 0.88 -9.86
CA LEU A 169 -2.70 -0.31 -10.46
C LEU A 169 -3.77 -0.99 -11.32
N TYR A 170 -3.49 -1.11 -12.62
CA TYR A 170 -4.45 -1.64 -13.59
C TYR A 170 -4.31 -3.15 -13.84
N PHE A 171 -5.46 -3.80 -14.04
CA PHE A 171 -5.61 -5.22 -14.32
C PHE A 171 -6.52 -5.40 -15.55
N TRP A 172 -6.09 -6.22 -16.50
CA TRP A 172 -6.83 -6.46 -17.74
C TRP A 172 -7.40 -7.86 -17.82
N PRO A 173 -8.51 -8.04 -18.56
CA PRO A 173 -8.97 -9.36 -18.98
C PRO A 173 -7.85 -10.11 -19.73
N GLY A 174 -7.72 -11.41 -19.51
CA GLY A 174 -6.69 -12.23 -20.13
C GLY A 174 -5.45 -12.45 -19.26
N GLY A 175 -5.49 -12.02 -17.99
CA GLY A 175 -4.46 -12.32 -17.00
C GLY A 175 -3.24 -11.43 -17.13
N GLN A 176 -3.44 -10.13 -17.26
CA GLN A 176 -2.34 -9.15 -17.28
C GLN A 176 -2.58 -8.07 -16.22
N THR A 177 -1.50 -7.59 -15.63
CA THR A 177 -1.48 -6.44 -14.72
C THR A 177 -0.21 -5.62 -14.98
N GLU A 178 -0.13 -4.42 -14.44
CA GLU A 178 1.14 -3.70 -14.44
C GLU A 178 2.11 -4.29 -13.41
N ARG A 179 3.39 -4.15 -13.71
CA ARG A 179 4.43 -4.31 -12.68
C ARG A 179 4.28 -3.18 -11.68
N ALA A 180 4.45 -3.48 -10.39
CA ALA A 180 4.37 -2.48 -9.35
C ALA A 180 5.26 -2.78 -8.15
N ALA A 181 5.65 -1.74 -7.42
CA ALA A 181 6.20 -1.83 -6.06
C ALA A 181 5.42 -0.87 -5.16
N ILE A 182 4.75 -1.43 -4.15
CA ILE A 182 3.93 -0.67 -3.21
C ILE A 182 4.60 -0.72 -1.85
N GLN A 183 5.05 0.43 -1.36
CA GLN A 183 5.73 0.54 -0.08
C GLN A 183 4.76 0.97 1.01
N LEU A 184 4.74 0.22 2.10
CA LEU A 184 3.99 0.51 3.31
C LEU A 184 4.97 0.86 4.43
N SER A 185 4.65 1.86 5.23
CA SER A 185 5.44 2.24 6.41
C SER A 185 4.57 2.27 7.67
N LEU A 186 5.18 2.03 8.82
CA LEU A 186 4.54 2.14 10.12
C LEU A 186 5.34 3.06 11.04
N GLY A 187 4.70 4.12 11.53
CA GLY A 187 5.33 5.13 12.38
C GLY A 187 5.93 6.29 11.59
N GLY A 188 6.67 7.16 12.29
CA GLY A 188 7.28 8.36 11.69
C GLY A 188 8.67 8.13 11.10
N GLU A 189 9.42 7.17 11.63
CA GLU A 189 10.77 6.85 11.17
C GLU A 189 10.75 5.76 10.09
N GLU A 190 11.51 5.97 9.02
CA GLU A 190 11.58 5.08 7.86
C GLU A 190 12.86 4.25 7.90
N THR A 191 12.94 3.33 8.85
CA THR A 191 13.99 2.33 8.94
C THR A 191 13.61 1.09 8.14
N GLU A 192 14.56 0.20 7.84
CA GLU A 192 14.27 -1.04 7.09
C GLU A 192 13.23 -1.93 7.79
N ASP A 193 13.16 -1.89 9.13
CA ASP A 193 12.21 -2.67 9.92
C ASP A 193 10.81 -2.02 10.00
N SER A 194 10.69 -0.73 9.70
CA SER A 194 9.41 -0.01 9.69
C SER A 194 8.78 0.09 8.30
N VAL A 195 9.43 -0.47 7.27
CA VAL A 195 8.95 -0.46 5.88
C VAL A 195 8.83 -1.89 5.33
N MET A 196 7.77 -2.13 4.55
CA MET A 196 7.63 -3.33 3.74
C MET A 196 7.21 -2.94 2.33
N THR A 197 7.72 -3.68 1.35
CA THR A 197 7.36 -3.52 -0.05
C THR A 197 6.58 -4.73 -0.53
N VAL A 198 5.48 -4.52 -1.22
CA VAL A 198 4.77 -5.55 -1.98
C VAL A 198 5.08 -5.34 -3.46
N LEU A 199 5.82 -6.29 -4.05
CA LEU A 199 6.11 -6.33 -5.47
C LEU A 199 4.98 -7.06 -6.19
N VAL A 200 4.61 -6.60 -7.38
CA VAL A 200 3.58 -7.23 -8.23
C VAL A 200 4.18 -7.60 -9.57
N SER A 201 4.01 -8.86 -9.95
CA SER A 201 4.47 -9.42 -11.21
C SER A 201 3.44 -9.18 -12.34
N PRO A 202 3.83 -8.58 -13.47
CA PRO A 202 2.91 -8.11 -14.51
C PRO A 202 2.14 -9.23 -15.23
N LEU A 203 2.72 -10.42 -15.40
CA LEU A 203 2.09 -11.49 -16.21
C LEU A 203 1.17 -12.40 -15.41
N THR A 204 1.38 -12.47 -14.09
CA THR A 204 0.71 -13.46 -13.25
C THR A 204 -0.11 -12.83 -12.13
N GLY A 205 0.08 -11.53 -11.86
CA GLY A 205 -0.46 -10.87 -10.68
C GLY A 205 0.02 -11.48 -9.37
N LYS A 206 1.09 -12.28 -9.41
CA LYS A 206 1.76 -12.78 -8.21
C LYS A 206 2.35 -11.61 -7.43
N THR A 207 2.44 -11.79 -6.12
CA THR A 207 2.99 -10.77 -5.23
C THR A 207 4.08 -11.33 -4.35
N GLU A 208 5.20 -10.62 -4.25
CA GLU A 208 6.29 -10.92 -3.32
C GLU A 208 6.35 -9.85 -2.24
N ILE A 209 6.39 -10.25 -0.96
CA ILE A 209 6.50 -9.32 0.16
C ILE A 209 7.95 -9.25 0.62
N ARG A 210 8.54 -8.05 0.57
CA ARG A 210 9.92 -7.76 0.98
C ARG A 210 9.96 -6.83 2.18
N ARG A 211 10.99 -6.98 3.01
CA ARG A 211 11.31 -5.99 4.05
C ARG A 211 12.08 -4.82 3.45
N GLY A 212 11.91 -3.65 4.06
CA GLY A 212 12.57 -2.42 3.62
C GLY A 212 11.98 -1.82 2.36
N LYS A 213 12.64 -0.76 1.89
CA LYS A 213 12.32 -0.04 0.65
C LYS A 213 12.94 -0.80 -0.52
N VAL A 214 12.09 -1.41 -1.34
CA VAL A 214 12.51 -2.07 -2.58
C VAL A 214 11.85 -1.33 -3.74
N SER A 215 12.65 -0.91 -4.71
CA SER A 215 12.13 -0.24 -5.92
C SER A 215 11.53 -1.26 -6.88
N MET A 216 10.62 -0.78 -7.74
CA MET A 216 10.05 -1.61 -8.79
C MET A 216 11.16 -2.10 -9.74
N PRO A 217 11.28 -3.43 -9.97
CA PRO A 217 12.22 -3.94 -10.96
C PRO A 217 11.94 -3.33 -12.34
N ARG A 218 12.99 -2.93 -13.06
CA ARG A 218 12.91 -2.44 -14.44
C ARG A 218 13.81 -3.33 -15.31
N PRO A 219 13.31 -4.51 -15.74
CA PRO A 219 14.07 -5.43 -16.57
C PRO A 219 14.59 -4.75 -17.84
N ARG A 220 15.83 -5.05 -18.21
CA ARG A 220 16.47 -4.52 -19.42
C ARG A 220 16.43 -5.50 -20.59
N ASP A 221 16.14 -6.77 -20.31
CA ASP A 221 16.05 -7.84 -21.30
C ASP A 221 15.05 -8.93 -20.87
N ASP A 222 14.75 -9.83 -21.81
CA ASP A 222 13.80 -10.95 -21.64
C ASP A 222 14.21 -11.92 -20.52
N SER A 223 15.50 -12.00 -20.19
CA SER A 223 16.00 -12.89 -19.14
C SER A 223 15.68 -12.33 -17.75
N GLU A 224 15.82 -11.02 -17.57
CA GLU A 224 15.41 -10.30 -16.36
C GLU A 224 13.88 -10.18 -16.22
N GLU A 225 13.15 -10.23 -17.33
CA GLU A 225 11.68 -10.20 -17.33
C GLU A 225 11.05 -11.55 -17.02
N SER A 226 11.75 -12.65 -17.30
CA SER A 226 11.24 -14.02 -17.19
C SER A 226 10.78 -14.40 -15.77
N GLU A 227 9.46 -14.55 -15.59
CA GLU A 227 8.84 -15.02 -14.35
C GLU A 227 8.91 -16.57 -14.16
N ARG A 228 9.60 -17.30 -15.04
CA ARG A 228 9.66 -18.78 -15.02
C ARG A 228 10.43 -19.37 -13.84
N GLU A 229 11.42 -18.64 -13.34
CA GLU A 229 12.30 -19.08 -12.25
C GLU A 229 11.88 -18.53 -10.87
N ASP A 230 10.81 -17.75 -10.81
CA ASP A 230 10.37 -17.13 -9.57
C ASP A 230 9.77 -18.17 -8.61
N THR A 231 10.55 -18.50 -7.56
CA THR A 231 10.24 -19.49 -6.52
C THR A 231 9.25 -19.01 -5.44
N GLY A 232 8.62 -17.83 -5.62
CA GLY A 232 7.67 -17.28 -4.66
C GLY A 232 6.40 -18.12 -4.48
N PHE A 233 6.13 -18.52 -3.24
CA PHE A 233 4.88 -19.16 -2.77
C PHE A 233 3.79 -18.14 -2.45
#